data_AF-A0A6N7XEU4-F1
#
_entry.id   AF-A0A6N7XEU4-F1
#
_cell.length_a   1.000
_cell.length_b   1.000
_cell.length_c   1.000
_cell.angle_alpha   90.00
_cell.angle_beta   90.00
_cell.angle_gamma   90.00
#
_symmetry.space_group_name_H-M   'P 1'
#
loop_
_entity.id
_entity.type
_entity.pdbx_description
1 polymer ?
#
loop_
_entity_poly.entity_id
_entity_poly.type
_entity_poly.pdbx_seq_one_letter_code
_entity_poly.pdbx_strand_id
1 'polypeptide(L)'
;MTLYDAMHNFTDKIPPEDIELLVCDNPENPENREFERAFFYKKGSMLPHEYRAQGENDVERFLDHMANYKTAWEPAKETGYYILVNCPAENRLKLRLCHINPLDSKYIVIDPLEDKE
;
A
#
# COMPACT_ATOMS: atom_id res chain seq x y z
N MET A 1 15.55 -20.83 -9.10
CA MET A 1 14.96 -19.50 -9.33
C MET A 1 14.90 -18.82 -7.98
N THR A 2 15.60 -17.71 -7.79
CA THR A 2 15.49 -16.95 -6.54
C THR A 2 14.30 -15.99 -6.66
N LEU A 3 13.63 -15.64 -5.55
CA LEU A 3 12.50 -14.71 -5.54
C LEU A 3 12.81 -13.43 -6.34
N TYR A 4 14.06 -12.96 -6.22
CA TYR A 4 14.62 -11.82 -6.93
C TYR A 4 14.55 -11.88 -8.46
N ASP A 5 14.72 -13.07 -9.04
CA ASP A 5 14.70 -13.28 -10.50
C ASP A 5 13.27 -13.18 -11.05
N ALA A 6 12.27 -13.36 -10.18
CA ALA A 6 10.85 -13.24 -10.53
C ALA A 6 10.30 -11.82 -10.33
N MET A 7 11.04 -10.90 -9.70
CA MET A 7 10.58 -9.53 -9.46
C MET A 7 10.83 -8.63 -10.69
N HIS A 8 9.90 -7.71 -10.93
CA HIS A 8 9.97 -6.72 -12.00
C HIS A 8 10.69 -5.44 -11.54
N ASN A 9 11.51 -4.85 -12.40
CA ASN A 9 12.00 -3.49 -12.17
C ASN A 9 10.86 -2.51 -12.36
N PHE A 10 10.80 -1.48 -11.51
CA PHE A 10 9.81 -0.41 -11.63
C PHE A 10 9.89 0.32 -12.98
N THR A 11 11.11 0.52 -13.50
CA THR A 11 11.38 1.23 -14.76
C THR A 11 10.87 0.48 -15.99
N ASP A 12 10.78 -0.84 -15.92
CA ASP A 12 10.37 -1.68 -17.06
C ASP A 12 8.85 -1.74 -17.17
N LYS A 13 8.18 -1.84 -16.01
CA LYS A 13 6.73 -1.92 -15.92
C LYS A 13 6.27 -1.27 -14.62
N ILE A 14 5.49 -0.20 -14.75
CA ILE A 14 4.89 0.46 -13.59
C ILE A 14 3.92 -0.51 -12.90
N PRO A 15 4.01 -0.70 -11.56
CA PRO A 15 3.09 -1.53 -10.82
C PRO A 15 1.64 -1.05 -10.93
N PRO A 16 0.65 -1.96 -10.84
CA PRO A 16 -0.74 -1.57 -10.72
C PRO A 16 -0.97 -0.77 -9.43
N GLU A 17 -1.85 0.23 -9.50
CA GLU A 17 -2.23 1.01 -8.31
C GLU A 17 -3.20 0.24 -7.43
N ASP A 18 -3.16 0.47 -6.13
CA ASP A 18 -4.10 -0.11 -5.14
C ASP A 18 -4.09 -1.64 -5.05
N ILE A 19 -2.98 -2.26 -5.46
CA ILE A 19 -2.73 -3.70 -5.32
C ILE A 19 -1.54 -3.90 -4.39
N GLU A 20 -1.62 -4.92 -3.54
CA GLU A 20 -0.54 -5.26 -2.63
C GLU A 20 0.67 -5.81 -3.39
N LEU A 21 1.85 -5.28 -3.06
CA LEU A 21 3.13 -5.63 -3.67
C LEU A 21 4.10 -6.06 -2.58
N LEU A 22 4.99 -6.98 -2.92
CA LEU A 22 6.25 -7.15 -2.21
C LEU A 22 7.31 -6.35 -2.96
N VAL A 23 7.85 -5.32 -2.33
CA VAL A 23 8.90 -4.46 -2.90
C VAL A 23 10.25 -4.80 -2.28
N CYS A 24 11.31 -4.68 -3.07
CA CYS A 24 12.70 -4.87 -2.65
C CYS A 24 13.48 -3.59 -2.97
N ASP A 25 14.02 -2.95 -1.95
CA ASP A 25 14.99 -1.87 -2.08
C ASP A 25 16.40 -2.42 -2.31
N ASN A 26 17.24 -1.64 -2.99
CA ASN A 26 18.63 -1.99 -3.32
C ASN A 26 18.80 -3.43 -3.87
N PRO A 27 18.08 -3.76 -4.96
CA PRO A 27 18.04 -5.12 -5.50
C PRO A 27 19.43 -5.67 -5.86
N GLU A 28 20.38 -4.82 -6.23
CA GLU A 28 21.73 -5.18 -6.66
C GLU A 28 22.67 -5.59 -5.51
N ASN A 29 22.41 -5.18 -4.26
CA ASN A 29 23.30 -5.47 -3.12
C ASN A 29 22.64 -6.45 -2.13
N PRO A 30 22.97 -7.75 -2.16
CA PRO A 30 22.35 -8.77 -1.31
C PRO A 30 22.44 -8.50 0.20
N GLU A 31 23.48 -7.80 0.66
CA GLU A 31 23.69 -7.51 2.08
C GLU A 31 22.83 -6.35 2.60
N ASN A 32 22.27 -5.54 1.69
CA ASN A 32 21.48 -4.35 2.00
C ASN A 32 20.06 -4.39 1.41
N ARG A 33 19.57 -5.58 1.03
CA ARG A 33 18.21 -5.74 0.52
C ARG A 33 17.22 -5.55 1.65
N GLU A 34 16.29 -4.62 1.46
CA GLU A 34 15.15 -4.43 2.34
C GLU A 34 13.88 -4.84 1.59
N PHE A 35 13.04 -5.64 2.24
CA PHE A 35 11.76 -6.06 1.68
C PHE A 35 10.62 -5.43 2.47
N GLU A 36 9.63 -4.91 1.77
CA GLU A 36 8.46 -4.28 2.39
C GLU A 36 7.18 -4.67 1.64
N ARG A 37 6.07 -4.77 2.37
CA ARG A 37 4.74 -4.93 1.77
C ARG A 37 4.12 -3.55 1.58
N ALA A 38 3.87 -3.18 0.34
CA ALA A 38 3.42 -1.83 0.01
C ALA A 38 2.41 -1.83 -1.13
N PHE A 39 1.75 -0.69 -1.32
CA PHE A 39 0.82 -0.40 -2.40
C PHE A 39 1.39 0.72 -3.26
N PHE A 40 1.27 0.63 -4.57
CA PHE A 40 1.68 1.74 -5.44
C PHE A 40 0.54 2.74 -5.64
N TYR A 41 0.86 4.03 -5.58
CA TYR A 41 -0.07 5.10 -5.96
C TYR A 41 0.65 6.19 -6.74
N LYS A 42 -0.04 6.76 -7.73
CA LYS A 42 0.39 7.98 -8.41
C LYS A 42 0.01 9.21 -7.58
N LYS A 43 0.80 10.28 -7.71
CA LYS A 43 0.47 11.58 -7.15
C LYS A 43 -0.95 12.00 -7.57
N GLY A 44 -1.77 12.36 -6.59
CA GLY A 44 -3.17 12.75 -6.78
C GLY A 44 -4.18 11.61 -6.74
N SER A 45 -3.73 10.34 -6.78
CA SER A 45 -4.63 9.20 -6.58
C SER A 45 -5.21 9.21 -5.16
N MET A 46 -6.48 8.85 -5.02
CA MET A 46 -7.14 8.86 -3.71
C MET A 46 -6.67 7.65 -2.89
N LEU A 47 -6.06 7.90 -1.74
CA LEU A 47 -5.60 6.84 -0.84
C LEU A 47 -6.79 6.28 -0.04
N PRO A 48 -7.09 4.98 -0.15
CA PRO A 48 -8.09 4.37 0.70
C PRO A 48 -7.64 4.45 2.15
N HIS A 49 -8.57 4.85 3.00
CA HIS A 49 -8.37 4.86 4.44
C HIS A 49 -9.42 3.93 5.06
N GLU A 50 -8.99 3.02 5.93
CA GLU A 50 -9.95 2.30 6.76
C GLU A 50 -10.48 3.26 7.82
N TYR A 51 -11.64 3.83 7.52
CA TYR A 51 -12.41 4.59 8.50
C TYR A 51 -12.95 3.63 9.56
N ARG A 52 -12.39 3.71 10.77
CA ARG A 52 -12.95 3.00 11.93
C ARG A 52 -14.12 3.80 12.48
N ALA A 53 -15.32 3.35 12.13
CA ALA A 53 -16.53 3.97 12.60
C ALA A 53 -16.62 3.92 14.13
N GLN A 54 -17.12 5.01 14.70
CA GLN A 54 -17.38 5.19 16.11
C GLN A 54 -18.89 4.99 16.38
N GLY A 55 -19.22 4.48 17.57
CA GLY A 55 -20.60 4.24 17.98
C GLY A 55 -20.68 3.21 19.09
N GLU A 56 -21.69 3.36 19.95
CA GLU A 56 -21.95 2.46 21.07
C GLU A 56 -22.64 1.16 20.61
N ASN A 57 -23.25 1.17 19.42
CA ASN A 57 -23.89 0.02 18.80
C ASN A 57 -23.59 -0.08 17.28
N ASP A 58 -23.99 -1.21 16.69
CA ASP A 58 -23.71 -1.53 15.28
C ASP A 58 -24.39 -0.57 14.30
N VAL A 59 -25.59 -0.05 14.64
CA VAL A 59 -26.33 0.87 13.78
C VAL A 59 -25.64 2.22 13.71
N GLU A 60 -25.19 2.74 14.85
CA GLU A 60 -24.41 3.98 14.92
C GLU A 60 -23.11 3.88 14.14
N ARG A 61 -22.37 2.78 14.33
CA ARG A 61 -21.13 2.53 13.57
C ARG A 61 -21.39 2.44 12.07
N PHE A 62 -22.48 1.81 11.65
CA PHE A 62 -22.83 1.73 10.23
C PHE A 62 -23.14 3.11 9.63
N LEU A 63 -23.95 3.91 10.32
CA LEU A 63 -24.31 5.26 9.85
C LEU A 63 -23.09 6.19 9.81
N ASP A 64 -22.25 6.12 10.84
CA ASP A 64 -21.01 6.88 10.93
C ASP A 64 -20.03 6.50 9.80
N HIS A 65 -19.89 5.20 9.51
CA HIS A 65 -19.12 4.71 8.37
C HIS A 65 -19.64 5.30 7.05
N MET A 66 -20.94 5.20 6.79
CA MET A 66 -21.53 5.69 5.54
C MET A 66 -21.36 7.20 5.35
N ALA A 67 -21.45 7.97 6.43
CA ALA A 67 -21.30 9.42 6.40
C ALA A 67 -19.85 9.88 6.14
N ASN A 68 -18.87 9.14 6.67
CA ASN A 68 -17.48 9.58 6.73
C ASN A 68 -16.52 8.81 5.81
N TYR A 69 -16.96 7.71 5.19
CA TYR A 69 -16.10 6.87 4.35
C TYR A 69 -15.45 7.66 3.19
N LYS A 70 -16.22 8.50 2.49
CA LYS A 70 -15.73 9.27 1.34
C LYS A 70 -14.89 10.49 1.72
N THR A 71 -15.13 11.08 2.89
CA THR A 71 -14.39 12.26 3.38
C THR A 71 -13.06 11.87 4.01
N ALA A 72 -12.86 10.58 4.32
CA ALA A 72 -11.62 10.05 4.84
C ALA A 72 -10.51 9.87 3.78
N TRP A 73 -10.83 10.00 2.49
CA TRP A 73 -9.88 9.78 1.41
C TRP A 73 -8.99 11.00 1.23
N GLU A 74 -7.69 10.82 1.32
CA GLU A 74 -6.69 11.87 1.10
C GLU A 74 -5.95 11.61 -0.20
N PRO A 75 -5.69 12.63 -1.05
CA PRO A 75 -4.90 12.43 -2.26
C PRO A 75 -3.45 12.10 -1.91
N ALA A 76 -2.87 11.14 -2.63
CA ALA A 76 -1.46 10.80 -2.56
C ALA A 76 -0.62 12.04 -2.89
N LYS A 77 0.25 12.43 -1.95
CA LYS A 77 1.09 13.64 -2.10
C LYS A 77 2.15 13.47 -3.18
N GLU A 78 2.63 12.26 -3.36
CA GLU A 78 3.73 11.91 -4.26
C GLU A 78 3.45 10.57 -4.95
N THR A 79 4.11 10.32 -6.08
CA THR A 79 4.04 9.01 -6.74
C THR A 79 5.04 8.09 -6.07
N GLY A 80 4.60 6.95 -5.57
CA GLY A 80 5.49 5.99 -4.93
C GLY A 80 4.78 4.84 -4.25
N TYR A 81 5.53 4.13 -3.42
CA TYR A 81 4.99 3.07 -2.59
C TYR A 81 4.44 3.62 -1.28
N TYR A 82 3.35 3.06 -0.82
CA TYR A 82 2.67 3.43 0.41
C TYR A 82 2.46 2.19 1.28
N ILE A 83 2.77 2.29 2.56
CA ILE A 83 2.60 1.22 3.54
C ILE A 83 1.42 1.52 4.46
N LEU A 84 0.70 0.49 4.86
CA LEU A 84 -0.40 0.63 5.81
C LEU A 84 0.16 0.74 7.23
N VAL A 85 -0.11 1.86 7.89
CA VAL A 85 0.34 2.11 9.27
C VAL A 85 -0.84 2.31 10.21
N ASN A 86 -0.73 1.74 11.41
CA ASN A 86 -1.66 1.99 12.48
C ASN A 86 -1.37 3.37 13.09
N CYS A 87 -2.39 4.24 13.16
CA CYS A 87 -2.30 5.56 13.79
C CYS A 87 -3.19 5.56 15.06
N PRO A 88 -2.64 5.18 16.24
CA PRO A 88 -3.44 5.01 17.46
C PRO A 88 -4.13 6.30 17.92
N ALA A 89 -3.45 7.45 17.81
CA ALA A 89 -4.00 8.75 18.20
C ALA A 89 -5.27 9.14 17.42
N GLU A 90 -5.41 8.60 16.21
CA GLU A 90 -6.55 8.87 15.32
C GLU A 90 -7.49 7.67 15.21
N ASN A 91 -7.20 6.59 15.95
CA ASN A 91 -7.87 5.29 15.88
C ASN A 91 -8.14 4.82 14.43
N ARG A 92 -7.17 4.99 13.52
CA ARG A 92 -7.33 4.62 12.11
C ARG A 92 -6.08 4.00 11.49
N LEU A 93 -6.27 3.19 10.46
CA LEU A 93 -5.20 2.72 9.58
C LEU A 93 -5.08 3.71 8.41
N LYS A 94 -3.84 4.06 8.06
CA LYS A 94 -3.55 5.02 6.99
C LYS A 94 -2.47 4.48 6.08
N LEU A 95 -2.53 4.88 4.82
CA LEU A 95 -1.41 4.72 3.90
C LEU A 95 -0.41 5.86 4.09
N ARG A 96 0.85 5.52 4.38
CA ARG A 96 1.96 6.49 4.45
C ARG A 96 2.99 6.17 3.38
N LEU A 97 3.59 7.22 2.82
CA LEU A 97 4.66 7.08 1.84
C LEU A 97 5.81 6.27 2.46
N CYS A 98 6.21 5.21 1.76
CA CYS A 98 7.34 4.36 2.09
C CYS A 98 8.64 5.09 1.75
N HIS A 99 9.73 4.75 2.45
CA HIS A 99 11.06 5.30 2.14
C HIS A 99 11.71 4.68 0.92
N ILE A 100 11.24 3.51 0.47
CA ILE A 100 11.77 2.80 -0.70
C ILE A 100 11.51 3.62 -1.96
N ASN A 101 12.58 3.99 -2.66
CA ASN A 101 12.50 4.73 -3.90
C ASN A 101 12.05 3.80 -5.03
N PRO A 102 10.93 4.07 -5.74
CA PRO A 102 10.48 3.23 -6.83
C PRO A 102 11.55 3.02 -7.91
N LEU A 103 12.32 4.05 -8.25
CA LEU A 103 13.30 4.00 -9.34
C LEU A 103 14.46 3.04 -9.08
N ASP A 104 14.77 2.78 -7.81
CA ASP A 104 15.87 1.92 -7.38
C ASP A 104 15.37 0.57 -6.84
N SER A 105 14.11 0.23 -7.11
CA SER A 105 13.43 -0.91 -6.52
C SER A 105 13.00 -1.96 -7.56
N LYS A 106 12.80 -3.17 -7.05
CA LYS A 106 12.02 -4.21 -7.72
C LYS A 106 10.72 -4.48 -6.98
N TYR A 107 9.71 -4.99 -7.66
CA TYR A 107 8.46 -5.42 -7.05
C TYR A 107 7.93 -6.72 -7.65
N ILE A 108 7.08 -7.40 -6.90
CA ILE A 108 6.20 -8.45 -7.41
C ILE A 108 4.80 -8.20 -6.85
N VAL A 109 3.79 -8.47 -7.67
CA VAL A 109 2.39 -8.36 -7.25
C VAL A 109 2.08 -9.53 -6.33
N ILE A 110 1.53 -9.25 -5.15
CA ILE A 110 0.97 -10.27 -4.26
C ILE A 110 -0.50 -10.40 -4.66
N ASP A 111 -0.79 -11.32 -5.56
CA ASP A 111 -2.17 -11.63 -5.92
C ASP A 111 -2.72 -12.68 -4.93
N PRO A 112 -3.75 -12.35 -4.12
CA PRO A 112 -4.40 -13.35 -3.26
C PRO A 112 -5.14 -14.44 -4.05
N LEU A 113 -5.27 -14.31 -5.38
CA LEU A 113 -5.95 -15.27 -6.26
C LEU A 113 -4.99 -16.20 -7.03
N GLU A 114 -3.68 -16.17 -6.75
CA GLU A 114 -2.72 -17.14 -7.30
C GLU A 114 -2.59 -18.46 -6.51
N ASP A 115 -3.57 -18.80 -5.67
CA ASP A 115 -3.88 -20.23 -5.42
C ASP A 115 -4.59 -20.79 -6.66
N LYS A 116 -3.83 -20.93 -7.76
CA LYS A 116 -4.28 -21.67 -8.93
C LYS A 116 -4.16 -23.16 -8.61
N GLU A 117 -5.31 -23.81 -8.46
CA GLU A 117 -5.50 -25.28 -8.52
C GLU A 117 -4.74 -25.92 -9.71
#